data_AF-A0A0R0GRR4-F1
#
_entry.id   AF-A0A0R0GRR4-F1
#
_cell.length_a   1.000
_cell.length_b   1.000
_cell.length_c   1.000
_cell.angle_alpha   90.00
_cell.angle_beta   90.00
_cell.angle_gamma   90.00
#
_symmetry.space_group_name_H-M   'P 1'
#
loop_
_entity.id
_entity.type
_entity.pdbx_description
1 polymer ?
#
loop_
_entity_poly.entity_id
_entity_poly.type
_entity_poly.pdbx_seq_one_letter_code
_entity_poly.pdbx_strand_id
1 'polypeptide(L)'
;MPFGTFLFCSDINSTCFENPESVLEILVSSINDQNQGFQPKDYSNIVVNLHRKAIFKDVTPRGQDSTHSTNSLCASICLQLWEAGLTPDMQQQHLNIDINALVTKLEELENKFIYQKRVKFYPSKKLNVMKIEMSKLGWYKRYCKNHNIGYYDSFKRGITTSDLDAIQCQQSLRNYWIDMVEEAEMKPQTEGAAFCTRWLFGGTNYKRMVEPLDIADYYRSGGKDYVAKGRSRHYIVLEEWLEEEKKDTSDSNSTNKKNVESILTFDSCFWAHVEEAILSCKVLEDVQSSVTEKEEETGKLLEFEKYVYGLLTKYEVSSEIFLEHSSYMTWWNQYKAIKNKETSYNSALADFMSNPDYYNVQYAKGTYNFLPGA
;
A
#
# COMPACT_ATOMS: atom_id res chain seq x y z
N MET A 1 20.09 21.62 2.99
CA MET A 1 19.75 21.34 1.58
C MET A 1 18.57 22.23 1.20
N PRO A 2 18.60 22.92 0.05
CA PRO A 2 17.50 23.76 -0.39
C PRO A 2 16.20 22.94 -0.54
N PHE A 3 15.03 23.52 -0.24
CA PHE A 3 13.73 22.86 -0.41
C PHE A 3 12.69 23.82 -1.01
N GLY A 4 11.80 23.28 -1.85
CA GLY A 4 10.82 24.07 -2.59
C GLY A 4 11.38 24.68 -3.88
N THR A 5 10.65 25.65 -4.44
CA THR A 5 11.05 26.37 -5.65
C THR A 5 11.82 27.63 -5.27
N PHE A 6 12.99 27.83 -5.86
CA PHE A 6 13.82 29.01 -5.66
C PHE A 6 13.70 29.94 -6.87
N LEU A 7 13.43 31.21 -6.60
CA LEU A 7 13.46 32.28 -7.59
C LEU A 7 14.77 33.06 -7.45
N PHE A 8 15.64 32.96 -8.45
CA PHE A 8 16.85 33.76 -8.56
C PHE A 8 16.54 35.04 -9.31
N CYS A 9 16.94 36.19 -8.73
CA CYS A 9 16.71 37.50 -9.30
C CYS A 9 18.06 38.21 -9.53
N SER A 10 18.28 38.66 -10.76
CA SER A 10 19.31 39.65 -11.12
C SER A 10 18.67 41.04 -11.22
N ASP A 11 19.46 42.07 -11.49
CA ASP A 11 18.97 43.45 -11.60
C ASP A 11 17.92 43.62 -12.72
N ILE A 12 17.97 42.76 -13.73
CA ILE A 12 17.17 42.85 -14.95
C ILE A 12 16.20 41.67 -15.08
N ASN A 13 16.58 40.50 -14.56
CA ASN A 13 15.98 39.23 -14.94
C ASN A 13 15.72 38.30 -13.75
N SER A 14 14.92 37.26 -13.97
CA SER A 14 14.60 36.29 -12.93
C SER A 14 14.31 34.91 -13.50
N THR A 15 14.71 33.87 -12.77
CA THR A 15 14.49 32.47 -13.17
C THR A 15 14.16 31.60 -11.96
N CYS A 16 13.45 30.50 -12.19
CA CYS A 16 13.07 29.55 -11.16
C CYS A 16 13.83 28.23 -11.30
N PHE A 17 14.23 27.66 -10.18
CA PHE A 17 14.77 26.30 -10.07
C PHE A 17 14.04 25.52 -8.98
N GLU A 18 13.68 24.27 -9.28
CA GLU A 18 13.04 23.35 -8.33
C GLU A 18 13.99 22.28 -7.81
N ASN A 19 15.04 21.96 -8.57
CA ASN A 19 15.97 20.90 -8.23
C ASN A 19 16.90 21.35 -7.10
N PRO A 20 16.85 20.73 -5.91
CA PRO A 20 17.58 21.21 -4.74
C PRO A 20 19.10 21.07 -4.88
N GLU A 21 19.58 20.07 -5.64
CA GLU A 21 21.01 19.90 -5.93
C GLU A 21 21.47 21.02 -6.88
N SER A 22 20.68 21.32 -7.92
CA SER A 22 20.93 22.43 -8.84
C SER A 22 20.92 23.79 -8.14
N VAL A 23 19.95 24.04 -7.26
CA VAL A 23 19.87 25.28 -6.46
C VAL A 23 21.12 25.43 -5.60
N LEU A 24 21.57 24.35 -4.95
CA LEU A 24 22.78 24.38 -4.14
C LEU A 24 24.00 24.74 -4.98
N GLU A 25 24.12 24.14 -6.17
CA GLU A 25 25.24 24.41 -7.07
C GLU A 25 25.26 25.87 -7.55
N ILE A 26 24.10 26.42 -7.90
CA ILE A 26 23.98 27.82 -8.31
C ILE A 26 24.30 28.76 -7.13
N LEU A 27 23.82 28.45 -5.92
CA LEU A 27 24.13 29.24 -4.72
C LEU A 27 25.63 29.24 -4.44
N VAL A 28 26.29 28.08 -4.47
CA VAL A 28 27.75 27.97 -4.27
C VAL A 28 28.51 28.73 -5.35
N SER A 29 28.08 28.59 -6.62
CA SER A 29 28.69 29.32 -7.74
C SER A 29 28.48 30.83 -7.63
N SER A 30 27.38 31.29 -7.04
CA SER A 30 27.08 32.72 -6.90
C SER A 30 27.81 33.37 -5.70
N ILE A 31 28.41 32.58 -4.81
CA ILE A 31 29.18 33.07 -3.65
C ILE A 31 30.63 33.22 -4.09
N ASN A 32 31.01 34.42 -4.53
CA ASN A 32 32.39 34.76 -4.80
C ASN A 32 32.96 35.60 -3.65
N ASP A 33 33.96 35.02 -2.99
CA ASP A 33 35.05 35.64 -2.22
C ASP A 33 34.75 37.02 -1.61
N GLN A 34 33.92 37.09 -0.57
CA GLN A 34 33.84 38.29 0.25
C GLN A 34 33.81 37.98 1.75
N ASN A 35 34.90 38.42 2.38
CA ASN A 35 35.00 38.97 3.73
C ASN A 35 34.02 40.14 4.01
N GLN A 36 32.85 40.18 3.35
CA GLN A 36 31.75 41.07 3.64
C GLN A 36 30.55 40.19 3.95
N GLY A 37 30.18 40.14 5.24
CA GLY A 37 29.02 39.39 5.69
C GLY A 37 27.76 39.74 4.88
N PHE A 38 26.80 38.81 4.84
CA PHE A 38 25.50 38.95 4.18
C PHE A 38 24.94 40.38 4.32
N GLN A 39 25.18 41.22 3.31
CA GLN A 39 24.53 42.52 3.23
C GLN A 39 23.04 42.24 2.98
N PRO A 40 22.12 42.75 3.82
CA PRO A 40 20.70 42.58 3.58
C PRO A 40 20.35 43.21 2.21
N LYS A 41 20.07 42.38 1.21
CA LYS A 41 19.57 42.87 -0.09
C LYS A 41 18.18 43.48 0.13
N ASP A 42 17.97 44.68 -0.41
CA ASP A 42 16.65 45.31 -0.41
C ASP A 42 15.72 44.60 -1.40
N TYR A 43 14.89 43.69 -0.88
CA TYR A 43 13.89 42.98 -1.66
C TYR A 43 12.81 43.91 -2.23
N SER A 44 12.64 45.14 -1.71
CA SER A 44 11.69 46.11 -2.24
C SER A 44 12.00 46.45 -3.70
N ASN A 45 13.26 46.74 -4.00
CA ASN A 45 13.69 47.06 -5.36
C ASN A 45 13.53 45.87 -6.32
N ILE A 46 13.80 44.64 -5.82
CA ILE A 46 13.60 43.40 -6.58
C ILE A 46 12.13 43.24 -6.97
N VAL A 47 11.20 43.42 -6.02
CA VAL A 47 9.75 43.32 -6.28
C VAL A 47 9.29 44.38 -7.27
N VAL A 48 9.77 45.63 -7.14
CA VAL A 48 9.46 46.71 -8.09
C VAL A 48 9.93 46.37 -9.50
N ASN A 49 11.15 45.84 -9.64
CA ASN A 49 11.69 45.44 -10.94
C ASN A 49 10.90 44.28 -11.57
N LEU A 50 10.54 43.26 -10.77
CA LEU A 50 9.69 42.16 -11.22
C LEU A 50 8.32 42.66 -11.71
N HIS A 51 7.70 43.57 -10.96
CA HIS A 51 6.42 44.18 -11.34
C HIS A 51 6.55 45.00 -12.63
N ARG A 52 7.62 45.78 -12.78
CA ARG A 52 7.90 46.55 -14.00
C ARG A 52 8.05 45.63 -15.21
N LYS A 53 8.75 44.51 -15.10
CA LYS A 53 8.93 43.54 -16.21
C LYS A 53 7.62 42.82 -16.59
N ALA A 54 6.75 42.55 -15.62
CA ALA A 54 5.43 41.98 -15.90
C ALA A 54 4.57 42.91 -16.77
N ILE A 55 4.74 44.24 -16.63
CA ILE A 55 4.03 45.26 -17.41
C ILE A 55 4.73 45.53 -18.75
N PHE A 56 6.03 45.80 -18.70
CA PHE A 56 6.86 46.04 -19.86
C PHE A 56 7.49 44.72 -20.30
N LYS A 57 6.76 43.94 -21.12
CA LYS A 57 7.34 42.76 -21.78
C LYS A 57 8.54 43.21 -22.60
N ASP A 58 9.73 42.95 -22.08
CA ASP A 58 10.96 43.24 -22.78
C ASP A 58 11.02 42.36 -24.04
N VAL A 59 11.00 42.99 -25.22
CA VAL A 59 10.92 42.31 -26.52
C VAL A 59 12.32 41.96 -27.04
N THR A 60 13.37 42.15 -26.24
CA THR A 60 14.74 41.86 -26.66
C THR A 60 14.87 40.36 -26.97
N PRO A 61 15.07 39.94 -28.24
CA PRO A 61 15.19 38.54 -28.60
C PRO A 61 16.59 38.05 -28.20
N ARG A 62 16.80 37.84 -26.91
CA ARG A 62 18.06 37.35 -26.34
C ARG A 62 18.00 35.82 -26.29
N GLY A 63 18.67 35.19 -27.25
CA GLY A 63 18.72 33.73 -27.38
C GLY A 63 18.90 33.21 -28.81
N GLN A 64 18.87 34.07 -29.83
CA GLN A 64 19.00 33.65 -31.23
C GLN A 64 20.40 33.14 -31.61
N ASP A 65 21.46 33.54 -30.91
CA ASP A 65 22.83 33.12 -31.27
C ASP A 65 23.28 31.80 -30.61
N SER A 66 22.49 31.26 -29.67
CA SER A 66 22.79 29.98 -29.01
C SER A 66 22.09 28.78 -29.69
N THR A 67 21.48 28.97 -30.86
CA THR A 67 20.73 27.94 -31.62
C THR A 67 21.59 26.80 -32.17
N HIS A 68 22.86 26.70 -31.79
CA HIS A 68 23.75 25.60 -32.20
C HIS A 68 23.88 24.47 -31.16
N SER A 69 23.24 24.56 -29.99
CA SER A 69 23.12 23.40 -29.10
C SER A 69 22.02 22.48 -29.62
N THR A 70 22.38 21.27 -30.04
CA THR A 70 21.44 20.19 -30.43
C THR A 70 20.59 19.69 -29.27
N ASN A 71 20.83 20.14 -28.04
CA ASN A 71 20.14 19.69 -26.85
C ASN A 71 19.31 20.82 -26.20
N SER A 72 17.98 20.68 -26.30
CA SER A 72 17.01 21.65 -25.76
C SER A 72 17.15 21.91 -24.26
N LEU A 73 17.58 20.90 -23.47
CA LEU A 73 17.75 21.03 -22.02
C LEU A 73 18.93 21.93 -21.70
N CYS A 74 20.08 21.66 -22.31
CA CYS A 74 21.28 22.48 -22.19
C CYS A 74 21.00 23.94 -22.58
N ALA A 75 20.31 24.16 -23.71
CA ALA A 75 19.92 25.51 -24.13
C ALA A 75 19.03 26.22 -23.10
N SER A 76 18.07 25.51 -22.49
CA SER A 76 17.22 26.07 -21.45
C SER A 76 18.00 26.43 -20.18
N ILE A 77 18.96 25.59 -19.77
CA ILE A 77 19.82 25.85 -18.60
C ILE A 77 20.69 27.09 -18.85
N CYS A 78 21.30 27.21 -20.04
CA CYS A 78 22.07 28.38 -20.41
C CYS A 78 21.24 29.67 -20.32
N LEU A 79 20.00 29.65 -20.84
CA LEU A 79 19.09 30.80 -20.74
C LEU A 79 18.74 31.12 -19.28
N GLN A 80 18.46 30.10 -18.45
CA GLN A 80 18.17 30.33 -17.04
C GLN A 80 19.37 30.90 -16.28
N LEU A 81 20.58 30.40 -16.52
CA LEU A 81 21.80 30.95 -15.91
C LEU A 81 22.04 32.40 -16.33
N TRP A 82 21.83 32.73 -17.61
CA TRP A 82 21.84 34.11 -18.07
C TRP A 82 20.86 34.97 -17.28
N GLU A 83 19.60 34.54 -17.18
CA GLU A 83 18.55 35.28 -16.45
C GLU A 83 18.89 35.44 -14.95
N ALA A 84 19.58 34.46 -14.36
CA ALA A 84 20.11 34.53 -12.99
C ALA A 84 21.29 35.51 -12.84
N GLY A 85 21.81 36.06 -13.94
CA GLY A 85 22.96 36.97 -13.95
C GLY A 85 24.32 36.27 -14.10
N LEU A 86 24.35 34.98 -14.45
CA LEU A 86 25.57 34.20 -14.67
C LEU A 86 25.83 34.08 -16.18
N THR A 87 26.40 35.13 -16.79
CA THR A 87 26.69 35.19 -18.23
C THR A 87 28.15 34.80 -18.57
N PRO A 88 28.43 34.16 -19.72
CA PRO A 88 29.79 33.82 -20.18
C PRO A 88 30.79 34.97 -20.12
N ASP A 89 30.35 36.20 -20.39
CA ASP A 89 31.19 37.40 -20.36
C ASP A 89 31.73 37.74 -18.96
N MET A 90 31.15 37.18 -17.88
CA MET A 90 31.68 37.34 -16.53
C MET A 90 32.95 36.53 -16.27
N GLN A 91 33.32 35.59 -17.16
CA GLN A 91 34.61 34.89 -17.10
C GLN A 91 35.79 35.85 -17.21
N GLN A 92 35.60 37.06 -17.77
CA GLN A 92 36.69 38.01 -17.98
C GLN A 92 36.92 39.00 -16.82
N GLN A 93 36.03 39.10 -15.81
CA GLN A 93 36.08 40.24 -14.89
C GLN A 93 35.99 39.99 -13.38
N HIS A 94 36.13 38.76 -12.85
CA HIS A 94 36.52 38.44 -11.44
C HIS A 94 35.96 37.08 -10.94
N LEU A 95 35.16 36.37 -11.73
CA LEU A 95 34.58 35.09 -11.33
C LEU A 95 35.36 33.94 -11.97
N ASN A 96 36.08 33.16 -11.15
CA ASN A 96 36.73 31.92 -11.59
C ASN A 96 35.70 30.79 -11.79
N ILE A 97 34.58 31.10 -12.45
CA ILE A 97 33.46 30.17 -12.67
C ILE A 97 33.52 29.71 -14.12
N ASP A 98 33.76 28.42 -14.29
CA ASP A 98 33.57 27.77 -15.59
C ASP A 98 32.08 27.53 -15.82
N ILE A 99 31.44 28.46 -16.55
CA ILE A 99 30.01 28.41 -16.83
C ILE A 99 29.67 27.17 -17.67
N ASN A 100 30.56 26.70 -18.54
CA ASN A 100 30.32 25.48 -19.32
C ASN A 100 30.34 24.24 -18.42
N ALA A 101 31.26 24.18 -17.45
CA ALA A 101 31.27 23.13 -16.45
C ALA A 101 30.01 23.17 -15.57
N LEU A 102 29.55 24.37 -15.18
CA LEU A 102 28.30 24.54 -14.43
C LEU A 102 27.08 24.07 -15.23
N VAL A 103 26.97 24.46 -16.51
CA VAL A 103 25.90 24.00 -17.41
C VAL A 103 25.89 22.48 -17.52
N THR A 104 27.06 21.86 -17.74
CA THR A 104 27.20 20.41 -17.86
C THR A 104 26.73 19.70 -16.57
N LYS A 105 27.17 20.22 -15.41
CA LYS A 105 26.78 19.68 -14.12
C LYS A 105 25.29 19.83 -13.84
N LEU A 106 24.72 21.00 -14.13
CA LEU A 106 23.27 21.23 -13.99
C LEU A 106 22.45 20.34 -14.92
N GLU A 107 22.95 20.07 -16.13
CA GLU A 107 22.30 19.16 -17.06
C GLU A 107 22.26 17.72 -16.51
N GLU A 108 23.37 17.21 -15.96
CA GLU A 108 23.41 15.90 -15.31
C GLU A 108 22.43 15.82 -14.12
N LEU A 109 22.44 16.84 -13.26
CA LEU A 109 21.56 16.94 -12.10
C LEU A 109 20.08 16.99 -12.53
N GLU A 110 19.76 17.75 -13.58
CA GLU A 110 18.38 17.89 -14.04
C GLU A 110 17.88 16.62 -14.74
N ASN A 111 18.72 15.95 -15.52
CA ASN A 111 18.39 14.64 -16.09
C ASN A 111 18.10 13.60 -15.00
N LYS A 112 18.93 13.56 -13.94
CA LYS A 112 18.70 12.70 -12.77
C LYS A 112 17.39 13.06 -12.06
N PHE A 113 17.11 14.35 -11.87
CA PHE A 113 15.89 14.82 -11.22
C PHE A 113 14.62 14.50 -12.04
N ILE A 114 14.66 14.67 -13.37
CA ILE A 114 13.56 14.30 -14.28
C ILE A 114 13.33 12.79 -14.24
N TYR A 115 14.40 11.99 -14.29
CA TYR A 115 14.28 10.53 -14.20
C TYR A 115 13.64 10.11 -12.88
N GLN A 116 14.12 10.64 -11.76
CA GLN A 116 13.53 10.40 -10.44
C GLN A 116 12.06 10.81 -10.39
N LYS A 117 11.69 11.97 -10.93
CA LYS A 117 10.29 12.41 -11.06
C LYS A 117 9.45 11.45 -11.92
N ARG A 118 10.00 10.84 -12.97
CA ARG A 118 9.27 9.89 -13.84
C ARG A 118 9.06 8.53 -13.18
N VAL A 119 10.08 8.02 -12.48
CA VAL A 119 10.02 6.75 -11.75
C VAL A 119 9.21 6.88 -10.47
N LYS A 120 9.05 8.11 -9.96
CA LYS A 120 8.28 8.41 -8.76
C LYS A 120 6.89 7.76 -8.81
N PHE A 121 6.55 7.08 -7.74
CA PHE A 121 5.26 6.46 -7.57
C PHE A 121 4.16 7.55 -7.55
N TYR A 122 3.21 7.46 -8.49
CA TYR A 122 2.05 8.34 -8.55
C TYR A 122 0.77 7.54 -8.24
N PRO A 123 0.32 7.52 -6.97
CA PRO A 123 -0.86 6.78 -6.52
C PRO A 123 -2.08 6.93 -7.43
N SER A 124 -2.38 8.17 -7.84
CA SER A 124 -3.58 8.53 -8.59
C SER A 124 -3.59 7.97 -10.02
N LYS A 125 -2.43 7.88 -10.68
CA LYS A 125 -2.32 7.36 -12.05
C LYS A 125 -2.53 5.84 -12.08
N LYS A 126 -1.94 5.11 -11.12
CA LYS A 126 -2.06 3.65 -11.03
C LYS A 126 -3.40 3.20 -10.43
N LEU A 127 -4.10 4.06 -9.67
CA LEU A 127 -5.34 3.69 -8.97
C LEU A 127 -6.41 3.08 -9.89
N ASN A 128 -6.63 3.64 -11.08
CA ASN A 128 -7.65 3.10 -12.00
C ASN A 128 -7.28 1.70 -12.50
N VAL A 129 -6.00 1.42 -12.75
CA VAL A 129 -5.52 0.08 -13.10
C VAL A 129 -5.74 -0.87 -11.93
N MET A 130 -5.42 -0.45 -10.71
CA MET A 130 -5.62 -1.29 -9.52
C MET A 130 -7.10 -1.59 -9.23
N LYS A 131 -8.01 -0.67 -9.55
CA LYS A 131 -9.47 -0.93 -9.49
C LYS A 131 -9.89 -2.01 -10.49
N ILE A 132 -9.29 -2.05 -11.67
CA ILE A 132 -9.52 -3.10 -12.66
C ILE A 132 -9.01 -4.44 -12.12
N GLU A 133 -7.79 -4.48 -11.57
CA GLU A 133 -7.23 -5.70 -10.96
C GLU A 133 -8.08 -6.21 -9.79
N MET A 134 -8.56 -5.31 -8.93
CA MET A 134 -9.49 -5.66 -7.85
C MET A 134 -10.80 -6.24 -8.38
N SER A 135 -11.31 -5.70 -9.49
CA SER A 135 -12.52 -6.21 -10.13
C SER A 135 -12.32 -7.60 -10.71
N LYS A 136 -11.15 -7.87 -11.32
CA LYS A 136 -10.79 -9.21 -11.80
C LYS A 136 -10.73 -10.23 -10.66
N LEU A 137 -10.16 -9.86 -9.50
CA LEU A 137 -10.21 -10.73 -8.31
C LEU A 137 -11.64 -10.95 -7.81
N GLY A 138 -12.51 -9.94 -7.89
CA GLY A 138 -13.94 -10.12 -7.60
C GLY A 138 -14.62 -11.13 -8.53
N TRP A 139 -14.29 -11.10 -9.83
CA TRP A 139 -14.77 -12.10 -10.79
C TRP A 139 -14.21 -13.49 -10.53
N TYR A 140 -12.92 -13.59 -10.26
CA TYR A 140 -12.25 -14.84 -9.87
C TYR A 140 -12.91 -15.43 -8.62
N LYS A 141 -13.18 -14.60 -7.60
CA LYS A 141 -13.87 -15.03 -6.38
C LYS A 141 -15.23 -15.66 -6.67
N ARG A 142 -16.04 -15.00 -7.49
CA ARG A 142 -17.33 -15.53 -7.94
C ARG A 142 -17.19 -16.82 -8.74
N TYR A 143 -16.22 -16.89 -9.65
CA TYR A 143 -15.94 -18.08 -10.43
C TYR A 143 -15.62 -19.29 -9.54
N CYS A 144 -14.73 -19.13 -8.56
CA CYS A 144 -14.37 -20.20 -7.63
C CYS A 144 -15.51 -20.60 -6.70
N LYS A 145 -16.34 -19.64 -6.27
CA LYS A 145 -17.57 -19.90 -5.49
C LYS A 145 -18.53 -20.80 -6.27
N ASN A 146 -18.73 -20.55 -7.57
CA ASN A 146 -19.63 -21.35 -8.41
C ASN A 146 -19.16 -22.81 -8.59
N HIS A 147 -17.90 -23.11 -8.30
CA HIS A 147 -17.34 -24.46 -8.33
C HIS A 147 -17.25 -25.10 -6.92
N ASN A 148 -17.90 -24.51 -5.91
CA ASN A 148 -17.92 -25.00 -4.52
C ASN A 148 -16.53 -25.16 -3.86
N ILE A 149 -15.53 -24.43 -4.34
CA ILE A 149 -14.16 -24.48 -3.79
C ILE A 149 -13.86 -23.24 -2.96
N GLY A 150 -14.25 -22.07 -3.47
CA GLY A 150 -13.82 -20.79 -2.90
C GLY A 150 -12.46 -20.37 -3.44
N TYR A 151 -12.24 -19.06 -3.46
CA TYR A 151 -11.12 -18.45 -4.16
C TYR A 151 -9.77 -18.70 -3.47
N TYR A 152 -9.77 -18.81 -2.14
CA TYR A 152 -8.60 -19.21 -1.33
C TYR A 152 -8.11 -20.60 -1.74
N ASP A 153 -8.97 -21.61 -1.65
CA ASP A 153 -8.63 -23.00 -1.94
C ASP A 153 -8.34 -23.24 -3.43
N SER A 154 -9.04 -22.55 -4.33
CA SER A 154 -8.72 -22.58 -5.77
C SER A 154 -7.33 -22.03 -6.00
N PHE A 155 -7.03 -20.87 -5.41
CA PHE A 155 -5.75 -20.20 -5.57
C PHE A 155 -4.62 -21.03 -4.99
N LYS A 156 -4.80 -21.66 -3.82
CA LYS A 156 -3.86 -22.58 -3.16
C LYS A 156 -3.60 -23.86 -3.95
N ARG A 157 -4.53 -24.29 -4.81
CA ARG A 157 -4.28 -25.43 -5.73
C ARG A 157 -3.60 -24.98 -7.03
N GLY A 158 -4.00 -23.85 -7.61
CA GLY A 158 -3.29 -23.21 -8.72
C GLY A 158 -3.27 -24.06 -10.00
N ILE A 159 -4.41 -24.69 -10.31
CA ILE A 159 -4.50 -25.69 -11.40
C ILE A 159 -5.05 -25.05 -12.69
N THR A 160 -5.97 -24.10 -12.56
CA THR A 160 -6.72 -23.53 -13.68
C THR A 160 -6.04 -22.30 -14.25
N THR A 161 -6.36 -21.95 -15.50
CA THR A 161 -5.91 -20.71 -16.13
C THR A 161 -6.37 -19.46 -15.37
N SER A 162 -7.57 -19.50 -14.78
CA SER A 162 -8.08 -18.43 -13.94
C SER A 162 -7.25 -18.23 -12.67
N ASP A 163 -6.63 -19.30 -12.13
CA ASP A 163 -5.72 -19.17 -10.99
C ASP A 163 -4.42 -18.45 -11.41
N LEU A 164 -3.92 -18.68 -12.63
CA LEU A 164 -2.74 -17.97 -13.17
C LEU A 164 -3.02 -16.46 -13.34
N ASP A 165 -4.19 -16.11 -13.87
CA ASP A 165 -4.61 -14.71 -13.99
C ASP A 165 -4.74 -14.05 -12.61
N ALA A 166 -5.27 -14.79 -11.63
CA ALA A 166 -5.38 -14.32 -10.25
C ALA A 166 -4.01 -14.05 -9.61
N ILE A 167 -2.98 -14.86 -9.89
CA ILE A 167 -1.60 -14.61 -9.42
C ILE A 167 -1.09 -13.28 -9.96
N GLN A 168 -1.30 -13.00 -11.25
CA GLN A 168 -0.85 -11.73 -11.84
C GLN A 168 -1.58 -10.52 -11.23
N CYS A 169 -2.89 -10.65 -10.98
CA CYS A 169 -3.68 -9.62 -10.32
C CYS A 169 -3.18 -9.39 -8.88
N GLN A 170 -2.96 -10.47 -8.13
CA GLN A 170 -2.45 -10.46 -6.76
C GLN A 170 -1.09 -9.75 -6.67
N GLN A 171 -0.13 -10.11 -7.51
CA GLN A 171 1.19 -9.46 -7.54
C GLN A 171 1.12 -7.97 -7.87
N SER A 172 0.28 -7.60 -8.85
CA SER A 172 0.11 -6.20 -9.26
C SER A 172 -0.45 -5.34 -8.13
N LEU A 173 -1.48 -5.84 -7.43
CA LEU A 173 -2.06 -5.19 -6.28
C LEU A 173 -1.07 -5.11 -5.11
N ARG A 174 -0.36 -6.21 -4.84
CA ARG A 174 0.63 -6.27 -3.77
C ARG A 174 1.73 -5.23 -3.93
N ASN A 175 2.34 -5.16 -5.11
CA ASN A 175 3.39 -4.18 -5.38
C ASN A 175 2.87 -2.74 -5.23
N TYR A 176 1.66 -2.45 -5.72
CA TYR A 176 1.06 -1.12 -5.57
C TYR A 176 0.85 -0.74 -4.11
N TRP A 177 0.33 -1.65 -3.27
CA TRP A 177 0.05 -1.32 -1.88
C TRP A 177 1.30 -1.27 -1.00
N ILE A 178 2.36 -2.01 -1.36
CA ILE A 178 3.69 -1.83 -0.77
C ILE A 178 4.18 -0.41 -1.07
N ASP A 179 4.22 -0.01 -2.35
CA ASP A 179 4.62 1.35 -2.76
C ASP A 179 3.75 2.43 -2.08
N MET A 180 2.44 2.19 -1.92
CA MET A 180 1.52 3.11 -1.24
C MET A 180 1.87 3.31 0.23
N VAL A 181 2.20 2.24 0.94
CA VAL A 181 2.56 2.30 2.35
C VAL A 181 3.88 3.06 2.51
N GLU A 182 4.89 2.73 1.70
CA GLU A 182 6.19 3.41 1.73
C GLU A 182 6.05 4.92 1.42
N GLU A 183 5.31 5.29 0.38
CA GLU A 183 5.07 6.70 0.02
C GLU A 183 4.32 7.47 1.12
N ALA A 184 3.43 6.80 1.86
CA ALA A 184 2.67 7.42 2.95
C ALA A 184 3.51 7.64 4.22
N GLU A 185 4.44 6.74 4.51
CA GLU A 185 5.37 6.88 5.64
C GLU A 185 6.45 7.94 5.37
N MET A 186 6.88 8.09 4.11
CA MET A 186 7.91 9.08 3.73
C MET A 186 7.41 10.53 3.71
N LYS A 187 6.09 10.76 3.68
CA LYS A 187 5.55 12.12 3.71
C LYS A 187 5.53 12.66 5.14
N PRO A 188 5.86 13.95 5.36
CA PRO A 188 5.66 14.56 6.66
C PRO A 188 4.17 14.53 6.97
N GLN A 189 3.74 13.53 7.72
CA GLN A 189 2.41 13.47 8.28
C GLN A 189 2.41 14.51 9.38
N THR A 190 1.96 15.74 9.08
CA THR A 190 1.46 16.62 10.13
C THR A 190 0.51 15.79 10.96
N GLU A 191 0.77 15.65 12.26
CA GLU A 191 -0.04 14.90 13.21
C GLU A 191 -1.54 15.07 12.87
N GLY A 192 -2.17 14.02 12.35
CA GLY A 192 -3.57 14.05 11.86
C GLY A 192 -3.77 13.94 10.34
N ALA A 193 -2.73 13.87 9.51
CA ALA A 193 -2.82 13.50 8.09
C ALA A 193 -2.86 11.96 7.90
N ALA A 194 -3.37 11.23 8.89
CA ALA A 194 -3.60 9.79 8.86
C ALA A 194 -4.19 9.44 7.49
N PHE A 195 -3.39 8.68 6.74
CA PHE A 195 -3.66 8.15 5.41
C PHE A 195 -5.10 8.44 4.93
N CYS A 196 -5.31 9.47 4.09
CA CYS A 196 -6.66 10.04 3.85
C CYS A 196 -7.74 8.96 3.79
N THR A 197 -8.88 9.11 4.47
CA THR A 197 -9.99 8.13 4.56
C THR A 197 -10.30 7.40 3.24
N ARG A 198 -10.15 8.09 2.10
CA ARG A 198 -10.25 7.50 0.75
C ARG A 198 -9.34 6.30 0.52
N TRP A 199 -8.09 6.37 0.97
CA TRP A 199 -7.09 5.32 0.84
C TRP A 199 -7.25 4.24 1.90
N LEU A 200 -7.69 4.57 3.13
CA LEU A 200 -7.98 3.58 4.17
C LEU A 200 -9.03 2.55 3.73
N PHE A 201 -10.14 3.02 3.16
CA PHE A 201 -11.17 2.11 2.64
C PHE A 201 -10.65 1.24 1.48
N GLY A 202 -9.86 1.83 0.58
CA GLY A 202 -9.21 1.09 -0.51
C GLY A 202 -8.25 0.02 0.01
N GLY A 203 -7.42 0.38 0.98
CA GLY A 203 -6.39 -0.48 1.57
C GLY A 203 -7.01 -1.60 2.40
N THR A 204 -8.08 -1.32 3.13
CA THR A 204 -8.85 -2.31 3.89
C THR A 204 -9.47 -3.35 2.98
N ASN A 205 -10.14 -2.93 1.89
CA ASN A 205 -10.72 -3.87 0.94
C ASN A 205 -9.64 -4.70 0.21
N TYR A 206 -8.52 -4.06 -0.13
CA TYR A 206 -7.37 -4.76 -0.67
C TYR A 206 -6.86 -5.83 0.29
N LYS A 207 -6.57 -5.47 1.54
CA LYS A 207 -6.08 -6.40 2.56
C LYS A 207 -7.00 -7.61 2.69
N ARG A 208 -8.31 -7.38 2.84
CA ARG A 208 -9.31 -8.44 2.98
C ARG A 208 -9.47 -9.32 1.74
N MET A 209 -9.21 -8.79 0.54
CA MET A 209 -9.29 -9.56 -0.70
C MET A 209 -8.00 -10.34 -0.98
N VAL A 210 -6.84 -9.72 -0.76
CA VAL A 210 -5.55 -10.19 -1.27
C VAL A 210 -4.71 -10.92 -0.23
N GLU A 211 -4.75 -10.53 1.05
CA GLU A 211 -3.97 -11.22 2.09
C GLU A 211 -4.30 -12.71 2.19
N PRO A 212 -5.57 -13.16 2.05
CA PRO A 212 -5.88 -14.59 1.89
C PRO A 212 -5.10 -15.31 0.79
N LEU A 213 -4.80 -14.64 -0.32
CA LEU A 213 -4.04 -15.23 -1.42
C LEU A 213 -2.54 -15.34 -1.09
N ASP A 214 -1.98 -14.34 -0.41
CA ASP A 214 -0.60 -14.43 0.12
C ASP A 214 -0.48 -15.54 1.18
N ILE A 215 -1.50 -15.72 2.02
CA ILE A 215 -1.58 -16.82 2.99
C ILE A 215 -1.62 -18.16 2.27
N ALA A 216 -2.46 -18.30 1.23
CA ALA A 216 -2.56 -19.52 0.43
C ALA A 216 -1.20 -19.92 -0.15
N ASP A 217 -0.46 -18.98 -0.74
CA ASP A 217 0.88 -19.21 -1.26
C ASP A 217 1.88 -19.58 -0.15
N TYR A 218 1.83 -18.90 1.00
CA TYR A 218 2.71 -19.16 2.13
C TYR A 218 2.59 -20.60 2.65
N TYR A 219 1.36 -21.07 2.89
CA TYR A 219 1.12 -22.42 3.39
C TYR A 219 1.28 -23.49 2.30
N ARG A 220 1.01 -23.17 1.02
CA ARG A 220 1.36 -24.05 -0.10
C ARG A 220 2.85 -24.36 -0.13
N SER A 221 3.70 -23.37 0.16
CA SER A 221 5.16 -23.54 0.23
C SER A 221 5.67 -24.20 1.52
N GLY A 222 4.77 -24.66 2.40
CA GLY A 222 5.14 -25.33 3.66
C GLY A 222 5.47 -24.37 4.82
N GLY A 223 5.08 -23.09 4.72
CA GLY A 223 5.21 -22.13 5.81
C GLY A 223 4.36 -22.51 7.04
N LYS A 224 4.70 -21.91 8.19
CA LYS A 224 4.00 -22.04 9.48
C LYS A 224 4.08 -20.73 10.26
N ASP A 225 3.09 -20.47 11.11
CA ASP A 225 2.94 -19.25 11.91
C ASP A 225 2.91 -17.97 11.05
N TYR A 226 2.07 -17.92 10.00
CA TYR A 226 2.04 -16.78 9.07
C TYR A 226 1.94 -15.43 9.78
N VAL A 227 1.06 -15.30 10.78
CA VAL A 227 0.83 -14.04 11.50
C VAL A 227 2.12 -13.52 12.16
N ALA A 228 2.96 -14.42 12.69
CA ALA A 228 4.19 -14.05 13.39
C ALA A 228 5.43 -13.98 12.47
N LYS A 229 5.49 -14.82 11.43
CA LYS A 229 6.72 -15.05 10.64
C LYS A 229 6.58 -14.73 9.15
N GLY A 230 5.37 -14.78 8.60
CA GLY A 230 5.11 -14.68 7.15
C GLY A 230 4.43 -13.39 6.72
N ARG A 231 3.78 -12.68 7.65
CA ARG A 231 2.94 -11.52 7.33
C ARG A 231 3.77 -10.35 6.84
N SER A 232 3.42 -9.83 5.67
CA SER A 232 4.15 -8.69 5.09
C SER A 232 3.82 -7.39 5.83
N ARG A 233 4.85 -6.56 6.04
CA ARG A 233 4.76 -5.27 6.75
C ARG A 233 3.60 -4.39 6.29
N HIS A 234 3.37 -4.28 4.98
CA HIS A 234 2.32 -3.41 4.45
C HIS A 234 0.91 -3.79 4.92
N TYR A 235 0.62 -5.07 5.18
CA TYR A 235 -0.67 -5.49 5.75
C TYR A 235 -0.83 -5.08 7.21
N ILE A 236 0.26 -5.17 7.98
CA ILE A 236 0.30 -4.74 9.39
C ILE A 236 0.05 -3.25 9.48
N VAL A 237 0.78 -2.45 8.71
CA VAL A 237 0.62 -0.98 8.69
C VAL A 237 -0.79 -0.55 8.25
N LEU A 238 -1.38 -1.22 7.25
CA LEU A 238 -2.77 -0.95 6.83
C LEU A 238 -3.79 -1.32 7.92
N GLU A 239 -3.50 -2.31 8.76
CA GLU A 239 -4.34 -2.67 9.90
C GLU A 239 -4.25 -1.64 11.01
N GLU A 240 -3.03 -1.24 11.38
CA GLU A 240 -2.77 -0.23 12.41
C GLU A 240 -3.48 1.09 12.08
N TRP A 241 -3.36 1.59 10.84
CA TRP A 241 -4.03 2.83 10.43
C TRP A 241 -5.57 2.72 10.50
N LEU A 242 -6.15 1.55 10.24
CA LEU A 242 -7.59 1.34 10.36
C LEU A 242 -8.04 1.31 11.83
N GLU A 243 -7.21 0.76 12.72
CA GLU A 243 -7.49 0.74 14.16
C GLU A 243 -7.39 2.12 14.79
N GLU A 244 -6.44 2.95 14.34
CA GLU A 244 -6.33 4.36 14.74
C GLU A 244 -7.60 5.15 14.38
N GLU A 245 -8.11 5.02 13.15
CA GLU A 245 -9.36 5.70 12.73
C GLU A 245 -10.59 5.25 13.55
N LYS A 246 -10.64 3.97 13.95
CA LYS A 246 -11.76 3.45 14.77
C LYS A 246 -11.74 3.97 16.20
N LYS A 247 -10.57 4.25 16.78
CA LYS A 247 -10.48 4.82 18.14
C LYS A 247 -11.13 6.19 18.20
N ASP A 248 -11.11 6.93 17.10
CA ASP A 248 -11.75 8.25 16.99
C ASP A 248 -13.26 8.17 16.72
N THR A 249 -13.77 7.01 16.30
CA THR A 249 -15.18 6.76 15.97
C THR A 249 -15.76 5.68 16.89
N SER A 250 -15.94 6.03 18.17
CA SER A 250 -16.50 5.14 19.19
C SER A 250 -18.02 4.96 19.03
N ASP A 251 -18.50 4.38 17.93
CA ASP A 251 -19.88 3.93 17.83
C ASP A 251 -20.05 2.94 16.68
N SER A 252 -20.07 1.64 16.99
CA SER A 252 -20.91 0.68 16.25
C SER A 252 -20.93 -0.69 16.93
N ASN A 253 -21.91 -0.90 17.80
CA ASN A 253 -22.41 -2.23 18.21
C ASN A 253 -23.38 -2.84 17.17
N SER A 254 -23.24 -2.50 15.89
CA SER A 254 -24.12 -3.02 14.84
C SER A 254 -23.64 -4.41 14.39
N THR A 255 -24.45 -5.45 14.60
CA THR A 255 -24.23 -6.77 13.99
C THR A 255 -24.36 -6.64 12.47
N ASN A 256 -23.34 -7.09 11.72
CA ASN A 256 -23.24 -6.92 10.27
C ASN A 256 -24.12 -7.92 9.49
N LYS A 257 -25.41 -8.01 9.85
CA LYS A 257 -26.37 -8.93 9.21
C LYS A 257 -26.72 -8.57 7.76
N LYS A 258 -26.29 -7.41 7.26
CA LYS A 258 -26.61 -6.96 5.89
C LYS A 258 -25.58 -7.49 4.89
N ASN A 259 -26.07 -8.11 3.81
CA ASN A 259 -25.28 -8.57 2.67
C ASN A 259 -24.14 -9.56 3.01
N VAL A 260 -24.36 -10.42 4.01
CA VAL A 260 -23.41 -11.43 4.51
C VAL A 260 -22.81 -12.25 3.36
N GLU A 261 -23.62 -12.65 2.39
CA GLU A 261 -23.16 -13.42 1.23
C GLU A 261 -22.05 -12.72 0.40
N SER A 262 -22.00 -11.38 0.44
CA SER A 262 -21.04 -10.58 -0.34
C SER A 262 -19.86 -10.06 0.48
N ILE A 263 -19.81 -10.33 1.80
CA ILE A 263 -18.74 -9.78 2.63
C ILE A 263 -17.40 -10.45 2.34
N LEU A 264 -16.34 -9.66 2.41
CA LEU A 264 -15.01 -10.16 2.66
C LEU A 264 -14.84 -10.33 4.17
N THR A 265 -14.23 -11.45 4.58
CA THR A 265 -13.93 -11.70 5.99
C THR A 265 -13.17 -10.53 6.59
N PHE A 266 -13.60 -10.09 7.76
CA PHE A 266 -13.11 -8.87 8.38
C PHE A 266 -11.66 -9.01 8.82
N ASP A 267 -11.37 -10.15 9.45
CA ASP A 267 -10.04 -10.61 9.74
C ASP A 267 -9.41 -11.21 8.48
N SER A 268 -8.47 -10.48 7.90
CA SER A 268 -7.77 -10.90 6.70
C SER A 268 -6.78 -12.05 6.96
N CYS A 269 -6.42 -12.31 8.22
CA CYS A 269 -5.61 -13.45 8.66
C CYS A 269 -6.44 -14.71 8.96
N PHE A 270 -7.77 -14.68 8.79
CA PHE A 270 -8.65 -15.83 9.07
C PHE A 270 -8.13 -17.16 8.51
N TRP A 271 -7.69 -17.17 7.25
CA TRP A 271 -7.18 -18.40 6.64
C TRP A 271 -5.87 -18.90 7.24
N ALA A 272 -5.02 -18.01 7.78
CA ALA A 272 -3.83 -18.45 8.50
C ALA A 272 -4.22 -19.22 9.78
N HIS A 273 -5.24 -18.75 10.50
CA HIS A 273 -5.76 -19.47 11.66
C HIS A 273 -6.36 -20.83 11.29
N VAL A 274 -7.06 -20.93 10.15
CA VAL A 274 -7.56 -22.21 9.62
C VAL A 274 -6.40 -23.18 9.33
N GLU A 275 -5.34 -22.71 8.68
CA GLU A 275 -4.19 -23.56 8.34
C GLU A 275 -3.46 -24.08 9.59
N GLU A 276 -3.24 -23.21 10.58
CA GLU A 276 -2.68 -23.63 11.87
C GLU A 276 -3.58 -24.65 12.56
N ALA A 277 -4.90 -24.47 12.54
CA ALA A 277 -5.83 -25.44 13.11
C ALA A 277 -5.81 -26.79 12.36
N ILE A 278 -5.66 -26.80 11.03
CA ILE A 278 -5.46 -28.04 10.26
C ILE A 278 -4.13 -28.72 10.65
N LEU A 279 -3.07 -27.94 10.87
CA LEU A 279 -1.79 -28.48 11.35
C LEU A 279 -1.94 -29.10 12.74
N SER A 280 -2.65 -28.45 13.66
CA SER A 280 -2.97 -28.99 14.98
C SER A 280 -3.74 -30.32 14.88
N CYS A 281 -4.75 -30.42 14.01
CA CYS A 281 -5.47 -31.68 13.77
C CYS A 281 -4.53 -32.81 13.33
N LYS A 282 -3.58 -32.52 12.43
CA LYS A 282 -2.60 -33.53 11.97
C LYS A 282 -1.69 -34.03 13.09
N VAL A 283 -1.29 -33.15 14.01
CA VAL A 283 -0.48 -33.53 15.18
C VAL A 283 -1.29 -34.43 16.14
N LEU A 284 -2.59 -34.17 16.33
CA LEU A 284 -3.43 -35.01 17.18
C LEU A 284 -3.65 -36.42 16.60
N GLU A 285 -3.76 -36.51 15.28
CA GLU A 285 -3.90 -37.79 14.56
C GLU A 285 -2.59 -38.58 14.48
N ASP A 286 -1.44 -37.92 14.59
CA ASP A 286 -0.15 -38.59 14.57
C ASP A 286 0.04 -39.47 15.83
N VAL A 287 0.41 -40.73 15.59
CA VAL A 287 0.66 -41.73 16.64
C VAL A 287 1.96 -41.42 17.38
N GLN A 288 2.89 -40.70 16.75
CA GLN A 288 4.20 -40.37 17.32
C GLN A 288 4.18 -39.15 18.24
N SER A 289 3.13 -38.32 18.19
CA SER A 289 3.04 -37.13 19.02
C SER A 289 2.86 -37.46 20.50
N SER A 290 3.61 -36.74 21.34
CA SER A 290 3.59 -36.92 22.79
C SER A 290 2.27 -36.50 23.41
N VAL A 291 1.95 -37.01 24.60
CA VAL A 291 0.73 -36.64 25.34
C VAL A 291 0.66 -35.13 25.58
N THR A 292 1.79 -34.52 25.97
CA THR A 292 1.90 -33.08 26.21
C THR A 292 1.65 -32.25 24.95
N GLU A 293 2.23 -32.65 23.81
CA GLU A 293 1.94 -31.97 22.53
C GLU A 293 0.46 -32.10 22.16
N LYS A 294 -0.16 -33.27 22.39
CA LYS A 294 -1.58 -33.44 22.11
C LYS A 294 -2.47 -32.58 23.00
N GLU A 295 -2.11 -32.40 24.27
CA GLU A 295 -2.83 -31.48 25.16
C GLU A 295 -2.72 -30.02 24.69
N GLU A 296 -1.52 -29.57 24.33
CA GLU A 296 -1.29 -28.22 23.81
C GLU A 296 -2.06 -27.94 22.51
N GLU A 297 -1.99 -28.86 21.54
CA GLU A 297 -2.70 -28.73 20.26
C GLU A 297 -4.22 -28.81 20.43
N THR A 298 -4.70 -29.61 21.39
CA THR A 298 -6.13 -29.63 21.74
C THR A 298 -6.59 -28.28 22.30
N GLY A 299 -5.75 -27.63 23.13
CA GLY A 299 -5.99 -26.29 23.63
C GLY A 299 -6.10 -25.26 22.49
N LYS A 300 -5.18 -25.30 21.52
CA LYS A 300 -5.21 -24.42 20.34
C LYS A 300 -6.49 -24.59 19.51
N LEU A 301 -6.94 -25.83 19.32
CA LEU A 301 -8.17 -26.11 18.57
C LEU A 301 -9.43 -25.60 19.28
N LEU A 302 -9.49 -25.69 20.61
CA LEU A 302 -10.60 -25.14 21.40
C LEU A 302 -10.64 -23.60 21.33
N GLU A 303 -9.47 -22.95 21.37
CA GLU A 303 -9.40 -21.50 21.19
C GLU A 303 -9.78 -21.09 19.76
N PHE A 304 -9.36 -21.85 18.75
CA PHE A 304 -9.77 -21.62 17.37
C PHE A 304 -11.28 -21.79 17.17
N GLU A 305 -11.90 -22.80 17.78
CA GLU A 305 -13.36 -22.97 17.78
C GLU A 305 -14.06 -21.71 18.34
N LYS A 306 -13.64 -21.22 19.51
CA LYS A 306 -14.21 -20.02 20.13
C LYS A 306 -14.04 -18.80 19.23
N TYR A 307 -12.87 -18.63 18.64
CA TYR A 307 -12.57 -17.55 17.70
C TYR A 307 -13.53 -17.57 16.50
N VAL A 308 -13.70 -18.73 15.85
CA VAL A 308 -14.61 -18.87 14.71
C VAL A 308 -16.04 -18.57 15.13
N TYR A 309 -16.51 -19.14 16.23
CA TYR A 309 -17.87 -18.89 16.71
C TYR A 309 -18.09 -17.39 17.02
N GLY A 310 -17.09 -16.72 17.60
CA GLY A 310 -17.10 -15.27 17.83
C GLY A 310 -17.29 -14.47 16.54
N LEU A 311 -16.55 -14.78 15.48
CA LEU A 311 -16.72 -14.14 14.16
C LEU A 311 -18.09 -14.43 13.54
N LEU A 312 -18.60 -15.65 13.70
CA LEU A 312 -19.91 -16.04 13.19
C LEU A 312 -21.02 -15.22 13.87
N THR A 313 -21.01 -15.11 15.20
CA THR A 313 -22.02 -14.34 15.94
C THR A 313 -22.08 -12.86 15.53
N LYS A 314 -20.94 -12.28 15.15
CA LYS A 314 -20.82 -10.89 14.69
C LYS A 314 -21.06 -10.70 13.19
N TYR A 315 -21.22 -11.80 12.43
CA TYR A 315 -21.30 -11.79 10.97
C TYR A 315 -20.07 -11.16 10.31
N GLU A 316 -18.89 -11.51 10.81
CA GLU A 316 -17.60 -10.94 10.37
C GLU A 316 -16.82 -11.88 9.43
N VAL A 317 -17.36 -13.06 9.12
CA VAL A 317 -16.71 -14.05 8.25
C VAL A 317 -17.58 -14.40 7.04
N SER A 318 -16.95 -14.49 5.86
CA SER A 318 -17.65 -14.77 4.61
C SER A 318 -18.30 -16.15 4.62
N SER A 319 -19.49 -16.29 4.04
CA SER A 319 -20.15 -17.60 3.91
C SER A 319 -19.40 -18.58 3.01
N GLU A 320 -18.38 -18.12 2.26
CA GLU A 320 -17.54 -18.98 1.43
C GLU A 320 -16.69 -19.98 2.22
N ILE A 321 -16.51 -19.76 3.53
CA ILE A 321 -15.83 -20.74 4.39
C ILE A 321 -16.61 -22.06 4.47
N PHE A 322 -17.91 -22.07 4.15
CA PHE A 322 -18.76 -23.26 4.22
C PHE A 322 -18.88 -23.99 2.88
N LEU A 323 -18.15 -23.58 1.85
CA LEU A 323 -18.13 -24.31 0.59
C LEU A 323 -17.56 -25.71 0.80
N GLU A 324 -18.14 -26.69 0.11
CA GLU A 324 -17.88 -28.12 0.30
C GLU A 324 -16.39 -28.48 0.27
N HIS A 325 -15.63 -27.87 -0.64
CA HIS A 325 -14.20 -28.13 -0.82
C HIS A 325 -13.30 -27.09 -0.17
N SER A 326 -13.82 -26.28 0.75
CA SER A 326 -13.02 -25.30 1.47
C SER A 326 -12.09 -25.94 2.51
N SER A 327 -10.97 -25.29 2.79
CA SER A 327 -10.06 -25.73 3.86
C SER A 327 -10.74 -25.66 5.23
N TYR A 328 -11.68 -24.74 5.45
CA TYR A 328 -12.44 -24.68 6.70
C TYR A 328 -13.35 -25.90 6.88
N MET A 329 -14.07 -26.34 5.84
CA MET A 329 -14.87 -27.56 5.91
C MET A 329 -14.00 -28.81 6.09
N THR A 330 -12.78 -28.80 5.53
CA THR A 330 -11.79 -29.86 5.78
C THR A 330 -11.38 -29.91 7.25
N TRP A 331 -11.03 -28.75 7.84
CA TRP A 331 -10.75 -28.64 9.27
C TRP A 331 -11.93 -29.12 10.11
N TRP A 332 -13.14 -28.64 9.84
CA TRP A 332 -14.33 -28.97 10.63
C TRP A 332 -14.58 -30.47 10.67
N ASN A 333 -14.46 -31.15 9.54
CA ASN A 333 -14.66 -32.60 9.46
C ASN A 333 -13.59 -33.37 10.26
N GLN A 334 -12.33 -32.95 10.20
CA GLN A 334 -11.25 -33.54 11.00
C GLN A 334 -11.47 -33.29 12.50
N TYR A 335 -11.75 -32.04 12.86
CA TYR A 335 -11.97 -31.63 14.24
C TYR A 335 -13.13 -32.39 14.88
N LYS A 336 -14.27 -32.48 14.17
CA LYS A 336 -15.43 -33.27 14.59
C LYS A 336 -15.08 -34.75 14.78
N ALA A 337 -14.29 -35.33 13.87
CA ALA A 337 -13.87 -36.74 13.97
C ALA A 337 -12.95 -36.99 15.18
N ILE A 338 -12.09 -36.05 15.53
CA ILE A 338 -11.24 -36.11 16.74
C ILE A 338 -12.13 -36.01 17.98
N LYS A 339 -13.01 -35.01 18.07
CA LYS A 339 -13.84 -34.78 19.26
C LYS A 339 -14.85 -35.88 19.56
N ASN A 340 -15.43 -36.48 18.53
CA ASN A 340 -16.35 -37.61 18.69
C ASN A 340 -15.67 -38.87 19.27
N LYS A 341 -14.34 -38.98 19.24
CA LYS A 341 -13.62 -40.10 19.88
C LYS A 341 -13.46 -39.90 21.38
N GLU A 342 -13.39 -38.65 21.85
CA GLU A 342 -13.08 -38.33 23.24
C GLU A 342 -14.33 -38.34 24.14
N THR A 343 -15.45 -37.76 23.69
CA THR A 343 -16.72 -37.70 24.43
C THR A 343 -17.88 -37.33 23.49
N SER A 344 -19.14 -37.38 23.97
CA SER A 344 -20.30 -36.77 23.29
C SER A 344 -20.10 -35.25 23.20
N TYR A 345 -19.38 -34.81 22.18
CA TYR A 345 -19.03 -33.41 21.95
C TYR A 345 -20.29 -32.61 21.60
N ASN A 346 -20.61 -31.66 22.47
CA ASN A 346 -21.67 -30.69 22.27
C ASN A 346 -21.07 -29.29 22.50
N SER A 347 -21.16 -28.45 21.49
CA SER A 347 -20.72 -27.06 21.53
C SER A 347 -21.64 -26.21 20.67
N ALA A 348 -21.65 -24.90 20.93
CA ALA A 348 -22.48 -23.97 20.15
C ALA A 348 -22.10 -23.96 18.65
N LEU A 349 -20.81 -24.19 18.33
CA LEU A 349 -20.38 -24.37 16.94
C LEU A 349 -20.87 -25.72 16.39
N ALA A 350 -20.80 -26.81 17.14
CA ALA A 350 -21.31 -28.11 16.72
C ALA A 350 -22.81 -28.08 16.44
N ASP A 351 -23.59 -27.41 17.28
CA ASP A 351 -25.02 -27.19 17.09
C ASP A 351 -25.29 -26.39 15.81
N PHE A 352 -24.55 -25.30 15.58
CA PHE A 352 -24.64 -24.52 14.35
C PHE A 352 -24.29 -25.34 13.09
N MET A 353 -23.24 -26.15 13.18
CA MET A 353 -22.76 -26.97 12.06
C MET A 353 -23.54 -28.28 11.88
N SER A 354 -24.50 -28.59 12.77
CA SER A 354 -25.29 -29.82 12.73
C SER A 354 -26.29 -29.86 11.57
N ASN A 355 -26.76 -28.68 11.14
CA ASN A 355 -27.73 -28.55 10.06
C ASN A 355 -27.15 -27.66 8.93
N PRO A 356 -26.97 -28.21 7.71
CA PRO A 356 -26.53 -27.44 6.56
C PRO A 356 -27.33 -26.18 6.25
N ASP A 357 -28.63 -26.16 6.57
CA ASP A 357 -29.47 -24.99 6.34
C ASP A 357 -29.07 -23.78 7.22
N TYR A 358 -28.45 -24.03 8.37
CA TYR A 358 -28.02 -22.96 9.27
C TYR A 358 -26.92 -22.11 8.63
N TYR A 359 -25.90 -22.73 8.02
CA TYR A 359 -24.80 -21.99 7.40
C TYR A 359 -25.02 -21.66 5.91
N ASN A 360 -25.67 -22.54 5.13
CA ASN A 360 -25.89 -22.30 3.70
C ASN A 360 -27.04 -21.33 3.41
N VAL A 361 -28.07 -21.31 4.27
CA VAL A 361 -29.28 -20.50 4.04
C VAL A 361 -29.39 -19.38 5.05
N GLN A 362 -29.43 -19.71 6.34
CA GLN A 362 -29.74 -18.70 7.36
C GLN A 362 -28.58 -17.74 7.61
N TYR A 363 -27.35 -18.25 7.72
CA TYR A 363 -26.16 -17.43 7.91
C TYR A 363 -25.90 -16.54 6.69
N ALA A 364 -25.92 -17.10 5.47
CA ALA A 364 -25.72 -16.35 4.23
C ALA A 364 -26.75 -15.21 4.04
N LYS A 365 -27.97 -15.37 4.58
CA LYS A 365 -29.03 -14.34 4.57
C LYS A 365 -29.01 -13.40 5.78
N GLY A 366 -28.14 -13.62 6.77
CA GLY A 366 -28.12 -12.84 8.00
C GLY A 366 -29.28 -13.11 8.97
N THR A 367 -30.00 -14.22 8.81
CA THR A 367 -31.21 -14.55 9.56
C THR A 367 -31.00 -15.56 10.68
N TYR A 368 -29.82 -16.19 10.77
CA TYR A 368 -29.53 -17.13 11.86
C TYR A 368 -29.42 -16.39 13.19
N ASN A 369 -30.09 -16.91 14.22
CA ASN A 369 -30.03 -16.36 15.58
C ASN A 369 -29.10 -17.24 16.43
N PHE A 370 -27.88 -16.76 16.62
CA PHE A 370 -26.94 -17.38 17.54
C PHE A 370 -27.46 -17.25 18.98
N LEU A 371 -27.28 -18.31 19.77
CA LEU A 371 -27.62 -18.28 21.19
C LEU A 371 -26.72 -17.25 21.90
N PRO A 372 -27.29 -16.38 22.78
CA PRO A 372 -26.51 -15.40 23.50
C PRO A 372 -25.63 -16.09 24.56
N GLY A 373 -24.31 -16.06 24.35
CA GLY A 373 -23.29 -16.46 25.32
C GLY A 373 -23.26 -17.95 25.67
N ALA A 374 -22.44 -18.72 24.95
CA ALA A 374 -21.91 -19.99 25.44
C ALA A 374 -20.49 -19.76 25.95
#